data_AF-A0A662SIM6-F1
#
_entry.id   AF-A0A662SIM6-F1
#
_cell.length_a   1.000
_cell.length_b   1.000
_cell.length_c   1.000
_cell.angle_alpha   90.00
_cell.angle_beta   90.00
_cell.angle_gamma   90.00
#
_symmetry.space_group_name_H-M   'P 1'
#
loop_
_entity.id
_entity.type
_entity.pdbx_description
1 polymer ?
#
loop_
_entity_poly.entity_id
_entity_poly.type
_entity_poly.pdbx_seq_one_letter_code
_entity_poly.pdbx_strand_id
1 'polypeptide(L)'
;MGLALVVAGVALVFIGALMMVLGALTTPGTSGGLVVFVGPIPVVASWGEQGPILAALGVIIAVAMMVAVYIMLLRWVRVGRAVQ
;
A
#
# COMPACT_ATOMS: atom_id res chain seq x y z
N MET A 1 21.54 -20.40 -13.84
CA MET A 1 21.78 -18.98 -14.22
C MET A 1 20.51 -18.14 -14.15
N GLY A 2 19.38 -18.53 -14.76
CA GLY A 2 18.14 -17.73 -14.74
C GLY A 2 17.57 -17.41 -13.35
N LEU A 3 17.42 -18.41 -12.46
CA LEU A 3 16.92 -18.18 -11.10
C LEU A 3 17.83 -17.25 -10.28
N ALA A 4 19.14 -17.36 -10.45
CA ALA A 4 20.10 -16.49 -9.77
C ALA A 4 19.96 -15.02 -10.20
N LEU A 5 19.69 -14.75 -11.48
CA LEU A 5 19.43 -13.40 -11.98
C LEU A 5 18.10 -12.85 -11.43
N VAL A 6 17.06 -13.67 -11.35
CA VAL A 6 15.78 -13.27 -10.75
C VAL A 6 15.96 -12.92 -9.27
N VAL A 7 16.64 -13.77 -8.50
CA VAL A 7 16.92 -13.51 -7.07
C VAL A 7 17.79 -12.27 -6.89
N ALA A 8 18.83 -12.10 -7.70
CA ALA A 8 19.68 -10.92 -7.66
C ALA A 8 18.91 -9.64 -8.00
N GLY A 9 18.03 -9.69 -9.00
CA GLY A 9 17.16 -8.56 -9.37
C GLY A 9 16.19 -8.18 -8.25
N VAL A 10 15.53 -9.17 -7.64
CA VAL A 10 14.62 -8.93 -6.49
C VAL A 10 15.39 -8.34 -5.31
N ALA A 11 16.57 -8.89 -4.99
CA ALA A 11 17.41 -8.37 -3.92
C ALA A 11 17.85 -6.93 -4.18
N LEU A 12 18.25 -6.60 -5.42
CA LEU A 12 18.65 -5.25 -5.80
C LEU A 12 17.50 -4.24 -5.66
N VAL A 13 16.30 -4.60 -6.14
CA VAL A 13 15.10 -3.75 -6.02
C VAL A 13 14.75 -3.54 -4.55
N PHE A 14 14.81 -4.59 -3.74
CA PHE A 14 14.53 -4.50 -2.31
C PHE A 14 15.52 -3.59 -1.57
N ILE A 15 16.83 -3.78 -1.82
CA ILE A 15 17.88 -2.95 -1.22
C ILE A 15 17.71 -1.48 -1.64
N GLY A 16 17.46 -1.22 -2.93
CA GLY A 16 17.23 0.13 -3.42
C GLY A 16 16.02 0.80 -2.77
N ALA A 17 14.91 0.08 -2.65
CA ALA A 17 13.72 0.58 -1.96
C ALA A 17 13.99 0.88 -0.47
N LEU A 18 14.72 -0.01 0.21
CA LEU A 18 15.09 0.19 1.62
C LEU A 18 15.97 1.43 1.80
N MET A 19 16.97 1.62 0.93
CA MET A 19 17.84 2.80 0.95
C MET A 19 17.05 4.09 0.70
N MET A 20 16.07 4.09 -0.21
CA MET A 20 15.19 5.24 -0.43
C MET A 20 14.38 5.59 0.82
N VAL A 21 13.81 4.58 1.50
CA VAL A 21 13.04 4.80 2.73
C VAL A 21 13.94 5.37 3.83
N LEU A 22 15.12 4.79 4.04
CA LEU A 22 16.06 5.28 5.05
C LEU A 22 16.51 6.72 4.74
N GLY A 23 16.83 7.02 3.48
CA GLY A 23 17.18 8.37 3.04
C GLY A 23 16.05 9.39 3.26
N ALA A 24 14.81 8.98 3.03
CA ALA A 24 13.64 9.81 3.29
C ALA A 24 13.46 10.10 4.80
N LEU A 25 13.71 9.12 5.66
CA LEU A 25 13.60 9.31 7.12
C LEU A 25 14.69 10.22 7.70
N THR A 26 15.87 10.27 7.07
CA THR A 26 17.00 11.09 7.55
C THR A 26 17.05 12.49 6.97
N THR A 27 16.25 12.80 5.95
CA THR A 27 16.29 14.09 5.25
C THR A 27 15.16 15.01 5.73
N PRO A 28 15.46 16.20 6.28
CA PRO A 28 14.43 17.18 6.61
C PRO A 28 13.70 17.68 5.36
N GLY A 29 12.40 17.94 5.46
CA GLY A 29 11.61 18.51 4.36
C GLY A 29 11.01 17.48 3.38
N THR A 30 11.05 16.19 3.70
CA THR A 30 10.36 15.17 2.89
C THR A 30 8.84 15.22 3.06
N SER A 31 8.13 14.85 1.99
CA SER A 31 6.70 14.60 2.05
C SER A 31 6.39 13.13 2.23
N GLY A 32 5.35 12.85 3.01
CA GLY A 32 4.92 11.48 3.30
C GLY A 32 3.41 11.40 3.51
N GLY A 33 2.91 10.17 3.44
CA GLY A 33 1.51 9.85 3.65
C GLY A 33 1.37 8.51 4.33
N LEU A 34 0.39 8.39 5.22
CA LEU A 34 0.06 7.19 5.98
C LEU A 34 -1.45 6.97 5.89
N VAL A 35 -1.85 5.73 5.58
CA VAL A 35 -3.24 5.30 5.59
C VAL A 35 -3.37 4.16 6.60
N VAL A 36 -4.21 4.35 7.61
CA VAL A 36 -4.50 3.34 8.64
C VAL A 36 -5.98 3.01 8.60
N PHE A 37 -6.31 1.73 8.48
CA PHE A 37 -7.69 1.27 8.57
C PHE A 37 -8.03 0.96 10.04
N VAL A 38 -8.96 1.74 10.61
CA VAL A 38 -9.52 1.48 11.94
C VAL A 38 -10.92 0.90 11.74
N GLY A 39 -11.01 -0.43 11.77
CA GLY A 39 -12.21 -1.11 11.28
C GLY A 39 -12.43 -0.81 9.79
N PRO A 40 -13.67 -0.52 9.35
CA PRO A 40 -13.96 -0.18 7.95
C PRO A 40 -13.62 1.27 7.59
N ILE A 41 -13.19 2.10 8.55
CA ILE A 41 -12.97 3.53 8.34
C ILE A 41 -11.48 3.77 8.03
N PRO A 42 -11.12 4.26 6.84
CA PRO A 42 -9.75 4.64 6.54
C PRO A 42 -9.43 6.01 7.13
N VAL A 43 -8.34 6.08 7.89
CA VAL A 43 -7.76 7.31 8.42
C VAL A 43 -6.51 7.63 7.61
N VAL A 44 -6.51 8.81 6.97
CA VAL A 44 -5.40 9.27 6.12
C VAL A 44 -4.71 10.44 6.81
N ALA A 45 -3.40 10.33 6.96
CA ALA A 45 -2.53 11.40 7.43
C ALA A 45 -1.46 11.68 6.37
N SER A 46 -1.12 12.94 6.15
CA SER A 46 -0.04 13.32 5.23
C SER A 46 0.70 14.55 5.74
N TRP A 47 1.94 14.72 5.27
CA TRP A 47 2.82 15.82 5.64
C TRP A 47 3.75 16.20 4.48
N GLY A 48 4.36 17.38 4.61
CA GLY A 48 5.26 17.97 3.62
C GLY A 48 4.53 18.71 2.49
N GLU A 49 5.31 19.31 1.58
CA GLU A 49 4.81 20.15 0.48
C GLU A 49 3.86 19.39 -0.45
N GLN A 50 4.15 18.11 -0.73
CA GLN A 50 3.30 17.24 -1.54
C GLN A 50 2.20 16.54 -0.71
N GLY A 51 2.07 16.87 0.59
CA GLY A 51 1.11 16.27 1.51
C GLY A 51 -0.34 16.22 1.00
N PRO A 52 -0.91 17.28 0.40
CA PRO A 52 -2.26 17.23 -0.14
C PRO A 52 -2.46 16.19 -1.25
N ILE A 53 -1.49 16.07 -2.16
CA ILE A 53 -1.49 15.06 -3.22
C ILE A 53 -1.37 13.66 -2.61
N LEU A 54 -0.48 13.48 -1.63
CA LEU A 54 -0.30 12.20 -0.94
C LEU A 54 -1.56 11.78 -0.17
N ALA A 55 -2.28 12.72 0.44
CA ALA A 55 -3.57 12.44 1.07
C ALA A 55 -4.62 12.00 0.04
N ALA A 56 -4.73 12.70 -1.10
CA ALA A 56 -5.66 12.34 -2.16
C ALA A 56 -5.38 10.92 -2.69
N LEU A 57 -4.11 10.60 -2.93
CA LEU A 57 -3.69 9.25 -3.32
C LEU A 57 -4.02 8.22 -2.23
N GLY A 58 -3.76 8.55 -0.96
CA GLY A 58 -4.09 7.68 0.17
C GLY A 58 -5.58 7.34 0.24
N VAL A 59 -6.46 8.33 0.04
CA VAL A 59 -7.92 8.13 -0.01
C VAL A 59 -8.31 7.24 -1.20
N ILE A 60 -7.75 7.49 -2.39
CA ILE A 60 -8.03 6.67 -3.58
C ILE A 60 -7.67 5.21 -3.34
N ILE A 61 -6.46 4.95 -2.82
CA ILE A 61 -6.00 3.60 -2.48
C ILE A 61 -6.92 2.98 -1.42
N ALA A 62 -7.31 3.75 -0.40
CA ALA A 62 -8.16 3.27 0.66
C ALA A 62 -9.53 2.79 0.16
N VAL A 63 -10.17 3.60 -0.70
CA VAL A 63 -11.45 3.26 -1.33
C VAL A 63 -11.29 2.04 -2.24
N ALA A 64 -10.24 1.98 -3.05
CA ALA A 64 -9.98 0.83 -3.91
C ALA A 64 -9.82 -0.47 -3.10
N MET A 65 -9.10 -0.43 -1.98
CA MET A 65 -8.95 -1.57 -1.07
C MET A 65 -10.29 -1.96 -0.45
N MET A 66 -11.09 -1.00 0.00
CA MET A 66 -12.41 -1.27 0.59
C MET A 66 -13.35 -1.95 -0.41
N VAL A 67 -13.35 -1.51 -1.68
CA VAL A 67 -14.09 -2.14 -2.77
C VAL A 67 -13.58 -3.56 -3.03
N ALA A 68 -12.26 -3.76 -3.11
CA ALA A 68 -11.67 -5.06 -3.34
C ALA A 68 -12.05 -6.07 -2.24
N VAL A 69 -11.97 -5.66 -0.97
CA VAL A 69 -12.37 -6.47 0.19
C VAL A 69 -13.87 -6.77 0.15
N TYR A 70 -14.71 -5.77 -0.15
CA TYR A 70 -16.15 -5.96 -0.27
C TYR A 70 -16.51 -6.99 -1.35
N ILE A 71 -15.91 -6.88 -2.53
CA ILE A 71 -16.11 -7.85 -3.63
C ILE A 71 -15.64 -9.25 -3.20
N MET A 72 -14.49 -9.35 -2.53
CA MET A 72 -13.97 -10.63 -2.03
C MET A 72 -14.92 -11.28 -1.03
N LEU A 73 -15.45 -10.52 -0.07
CA LEU A 73 -16.43 -11.01 0.91
C LEU A 73 -17.74 -11.43 0.23
N LEU A 74 -18.25 -10.65 -0.72
CA LEU A 74 -19.44 -11.02 -1.50
C LEU A 74 -19.26 -12.30 -2.30
N ARG A 75 -18.06 -12.54 -2.84
CA ARG A 75 -17.75 -13.80 -3.55
C ARG A 75 -17.69 -14.96 -2.55
N TRP A 76 -17.06 -14.77 -1.40
CA TRP A 76 -16.96 -15.80 -0.37
C TRP A 76 -18.34 -16.22 0.15
N VAL A 77 -19.23 -15.27 0.45
CA VAL A 77 -20.60 -15.55 0.89
C VAL A 77 -21.41 -16.28 -0.21
N ARG A 78 -21.26 -15.89 -1.48
CA ARG A 78 -21.94 -16.56 -2.60
C ARG A 78 -21.47 -18.00 -2.79
N VAL A 79 -20.16 -18.26 -2.65
CA VAL A 79 -19.61 -19.62 -2.74
C VAL A 79 -20.09 -20.48 -1.57
N GLY A 80 -20.08 -19.96 -0.34
CA GLY A 80 -20.57 -20.69 0.82
C GLY A 80 -22.05 -21.11 0.71
N ARG A 81 -22.89 -20.27 0.10
CA ARG A 81 -24.31 -20.56 -0.17
C ARG A 81 -24.55 -21.56 -1.31
N ALA A 82 -23.56 -21.81 -2.17
CA ALA A 82 -23.67 -22.77 -3.27
C ALA A 82 -23.29 -24.20 -2.86
N VAL A 83 -22.72 -24.37 -1.66
CA VAL A 83 -22.27 -25.66 -1.09
C VAL A 83 -23.28 -26.22 -0.06
N GLN A 84 -24.26 -25.41 0.35
CA GLN A 84 -25.39 -25.83 1.19
C GLN A 84 -26.61 -26.16 0.34
#